data_AF-A0A1F5B5P8-F1
#
_entry.id   AF-A0A1F5B5P8-F1
#
_cell.length_a   1.000
_cell.length_b   1.000
_cell.length_c   1.000
_cell.angle_alpha   90.00
_cell.angle_beta   90.00
_cell.angle_gamma   90.00
#
_symmetry.space_group_name_H-M   'P 1'
#
loop_
_entity.id
_entity.type
_entity.pdbx_description
1 polymer ?
#
loop_
_entity_poly.entity_id
_entity_poly.type
_entity_poly.pdbx_seq_one_letter_code
_entity_poly.pdbx_strand_id
1 'polypeptide(L)'
;MKKPARLTFFFAAVLAAFVLLLAETVVVKVKTTGVRRDPKFTSAILASIKAGEPLERLEAQSGWIKVKTKAGVVGWIHSTAVEARKVNLLAMDKTMKTQASAGEVALAAKGFNKQVEDKYRAGNAAADFAAVDALEKVLPTAAEIEAFMKQGKLGEYGGAR
;
A
#
# COMPACT_ATOMS: atom_id res chain seq x y z
N MET A 1 -46.54 -27.28 -18.05
CA MET A 1 -45.86 -25.98 -18.24
C MET A 1 -44.84 -25.80 -17.11
N LYS A 2 -43.55 -26.10 -17.33
CA LYS A 2 -42.52 -26.06 -16.28
C LYS A 2 -41.27 -25.30 -16.77
N LYS A 3 -40.98 -24.20 -16.05
CA LYS A 3 -39.70 -23.52 -15.81
C LYS A 3 -39.25 -22.38 -16.75
N PRO A 4 -39.43 -21.12 -16.33
CA PRO A 4 -38.51 -20.01 -16.64
C PRO A 4 -37.41 -19.84 -15.56
N ALA A 5 -37.04 -20.91 -14.84
CA ALA A 5 -36.04 -20.82 -13.76
C ALA A 5 -34.58 -20.76 -14.25
N ARG A 6 -34.33 -21.12 -15.52
CA ARG A 6 -32.98 -21.14 -16.10
C ARG A 6 -32.52 -19.75 -16.56
N LEU A 7 -33.44 -18.92 -17.06
CA LEU A 7 -33.12 -17.59 -17.54
C LEU A 7 -32.85 -16.61 -16.38
N THR A 8 -33.58 -16.72 -15.27
CA THR A 8 -33.31 -15.97 -14.04
C THR A 8 -31.99 -16.38 -13.39
N PHE A 9 -31.61 -17.66 -13.45
CA PHE A 9 -30.31 -18.13 -12.98
C PHE A 9 -29.15 -17.57 -13.82
N PHE A 10 -29.31 -17.49 -15.14
CA PHE A 10 -28.31 -16.87 -16.01
C PHE A 10 -28.19 -15.37 -15.75
N PHE A 11 -29.30 -14.66 -15.59
CA PHE A 11 -29.28 -13.22 -15.27
C PHE A 11 -28.64 -12.94 -13.91
N ALA A 12 -28.93 -13.77 -12.89
CA ALA A 12 -28.29 -13.69 -11.58
C ALA A 12 -26.79 -14.02 -11.63
N ALA A 13 -26.38 -15.00 -12.44
CA ALA A 13 -24.97 -15.33 -12.63
C ALA A 13 -24.19 -14.23 -13.34
N VAL A 14 -24.78 -13.57 -14.34
CA VAL A 14 -24.19 -12.41 -15.02
C VAL A 14 -24.11 -11.20 -14.08
N LEU A 15 -25.14 -10.96 -13.26
CA LEU A 15 -25.14 -9.89 -12.26
C LEU A 15 -24.07 -10.13 -11.17
N ALA A 16 -23.95 -11.38 -10.68
CA ALA A 16 -22.92 -11.75 -9.70
C ALA A 16 -21.50 -11.66 -10.29
N ALA A 17 -21.32 -12.04 -11.54
CA ALA A 17 -20.04 -11.87 -12.25
C ALA A 17 -19.68 -10.38 -12.43
N PHE A 18 -20.67 -9.51 -12.64
CA PHE A 18 -20.46 -8.06 -12.76
C PHE A 18 -20.06 -7.41 -11.43
N VAL A 19 -20.67 -7.83 -10.31
CA VAL A 19 -20.30 -7.36 -8.96
C VAL A 19 -18.87 -7.76 -8.59
N LEU A 20 -18.44 -8.97 -8.96
CA LEU A 20 -17.05 -9.43 -8.76
C LEU A 20 -16.03 -8.65 -9.60
N LEU A 21 -16.43 -8.09 -10.75
CA LEU A 21 -15.55 -7.34 -11.65
C LEU A 21 -15.31 -5.88 -11.22
N LEU A 22 -16.13 -5.35 -10.31
CA LEU A 22 -16.04 -3.97 -9.80
C LEU A 22 -15.07 -3.81 -8.62
N ALA A 23 -14.53 -4.93 -8.10
CA ALA A 23 -13.57 -4.91 -7.01
C ALA A 23 -12.21 -4.37 -7.49
N GLU A 24 -11.99 -3.07 -7.33
CA GLU A 24 -10.73 -2.43 -7.69
C GLU A 24 -9.61 -2.91 -6.76
N THR A 25 -8.58 -3.57 -7.31
CA THR A 25 -7.46 -4.07 -6.50
C THR A 25 -6.38 -3.02 -6.36
N VAL A 26 -5.96 -2.74 -5.13
CA VAL A 26 -4.80 -1.89 -4.80
C VAL A 26 -3.67 -2.75 -4.26
N VAL A 27 -2.42 -2.36 -4.52
CA VAL A 27 -1.23 -3.10 -4.06
C VAL A 27 -0.43 -2.22 -3.10
N VAL A 28 0.07 -2.80 -2.01
CA VAL A 28 0.94 -2.09 -1.07
C VAL A 28 2.32 -1.87 -1.67
N LYS A 29 2.81 -0.63 -1.67
CA LYS A 29 4.14 -0.27 -2.19
C LYS A 29 5.22 -0.08 -1.12
N VAL A 30 4.83 0.12 0.14
CA VAL A 30 5.77 0.33 1.26
C VAL A 30 6.17 -1.00 1.89
N LYS A 31 7.39 -1.09 2.45
CA LYS A 31 7.94 -2.32 3.08
C LYS A 31 6.94 -2.98 4.04
N THR A 32 6.32 -2.19 4.91
CA THR A 32 5.29 -2.63 5.85
C THR A 32 4.34 -1.48 6.15
N THR A 33 3.05 -1.79 6.27
CA THR A 33 2.01 -0.81 6.59
C THR A 33 0.92 -1.46 7.44
N GLY A 34 0.24 -0.65 8.27
CA GLY A 34 -0.87 -1.11 9.08
C GLY A 34 -2.22 -0.76 8.45
N VAL A 35 -3.14 -1.73 8.42
CA VAL A 35 -4.58 -1.47 8.27
C VAL A 35 -5.09 -0.96 9.60
N ARG A 36 -5.70 0.22 9.60
CA ARG A 36 -6.19 0.90 10.80
C ARG A 36 -7.70 0.78 10.92
N ARG A 37 -8.24 0.94 12.12
CA ARG A 37 -9.69 0.89 12.34
C ARG A 37 -10.41 2.11 11.77
N ASP A 38 -9.80 3.28 11.89
CA ASP A 38 -10.35 4.57 11.48
C ASP A 38 -9.37 5.27 10.50
N PRO A 39 -9.83 6.19 9.64
CA PRO A 39 -9.00 6.95 8.69
C PRO A 39 -8.17 8.02 9.41
N LYS A 40 -7.34 7.58 10.36
CA LYS A 40 -6.55 8.42 11.28
C LYS A 40 -5.20 7.78 11.54
N PHE A 41 -4.15 8.60 11.62
CA PHE A 41 -2.79 8.10 11.89
C PHE A 41 -2.61 7.55 13.31
N THR A 42 -3.43 7.99 14.27
CA THR A 42 -3.41 7.53 15.67
C THR A 42 -4.35 6.34 15.93
N SER A 43 -5.15 5.92 14.94
CA SER A 43 -6.08 4.80 15.13
C SER A 43 -5.35 3.47 15.27
N ALA A 44 -5.94 2.55 16.04
CA ALA A 44 -5.41 1.22 16.29
C ALA A 44 -5.20 0.44 14.99
N ILE A 45 -4.07 -0.28 14.90
CA ILE A 45 -3.73 -1.15 13.78
C ILE A 45 -4.44 -2.49 13.97
N LEU A 46 -5.30 -2.85 13.03
CA LEU A 46 -6.04 -4.11 13.00
C LEU A 46 -5.23 -5.24 12.34
N ALA A 47 -4.39 -4.91 11.36
CA ALA A 47 -3.55 -5.88 10.66
C ALA A 47 -2.29 -5.21 10.11
N SER A 48 -1.19 -5.95 10.02
CA SER A 48 0.05 -5.50 9.36
C SER A 48 0.20 -6.18 8.02
N ILE A 49 0.44 -5.39 6.97
CA ILE A 49 0.53 -5.82 5.57
C ILE A 49 1.91 -5.50 5.02
N LYS A 50 2.45 -6.40 4.20
CA LYS A 50 3.76 -6.25 3.56
C LYS A 50 3.62 -5.75 2.12
N ALA A 51 4.71 -5.21 1.58
CA ALA A 51 4.80 -4.80 0.19
C ALA A 51 4.36 -5.93 -0.77
N GLY A 52 3.64 -5.58 -1.82
CA GLY A 52 3.19 -6.51 -2.86
C GLY A 52 1.89 -7.26 -2.54
N GLU A 53 1.35 -7.15 -1.33
CA GLU A 53 0.06 -7.77 -1.01
C GLU A 53 -1.09 -7.04 -1.70
N PRO A 54 -1.94 -7.74 -2.47
CA PRO A 54 -3.11 -7.14 -3.11
C PRO A 54 -4.25 -7.02 -2.10
N LEU A 55 -4.91 -5.86 -2.12
CA LEU A 55 -6.04 -5.53 -1.26
C LEU A 55 -7.22 -5.11 -2.12
N GLU A 56 -8.41 -5.46 -1.66
CA GLU A 56 -9.66 -5.06 -2.30
C GLU A 56 -10.03 -3.66 -1.80
N ARG A 57 -10.13 -2.69 -2.71
CA ARG A 57 -10.59 -1.33 -2.39
C ARG A 57 -12.11 -1.32 -2.28
N LEU A 58 -12.60 -0.88 -1.14
CA LEU A 58 -14.03 -0.71 -0.87
C LEU A 58 -14.46 0.74 -1.03
N GLU A 59 -13.68 1.68 -0.48
CA GLU A 59 -14.03 3.10 -0.44
C GLU A 59 -12.76 3.95 -0.39
N ALA A 60 -12.83 5.22 -0.80
CA ALA A 60 -11.78 6.18 -0.47
C ALA A 60 -12.40 7.47 0.09
N GLN A 61 -11.82 7.98 1.17
CA GLN A 61 -12.29 9.16 1.87
C GLN A 61 -11.09 9.95 2.41
N SER A 62 -11.02 11.24 2.08
CA SER A 62 -10.05 12.18 2.68
C SER A 62 -8.59 11.69 2.68
N GLY A 63 -8.13 11.08 1.58
CA GLY A 63 -6.76 10.55 1.46
C GLY A 63 -6.55 9.16 2.07
N TRP A 64 -7.58 8.56 2.64
CA TRP A 64 -7.61 7.18 3.12
C TRP A 64 -8.41 6.29 2.18
N ILE A 65 -8.06 5.01 2.16
CA ILE A 65 -8.71 3.99 1.37
C ILE A 65 -9.17 2.88 2.32
N LYS A 66 -10.47 2.61 2.32
CA LYS A 66 -11.03 1.46 3.02
C LYS A 66 -10.74 0.24 2.18
N VAL A 67 -10.06 -0.73 2.77
CA VAL A 67 -9.59 -1.94 2.11
C VAL A 67 -10.02 -3.17 2.87
N LYS A 68 -10.18 -4.27 2.13
CA LYS A 68 -10.36 -5.61 2.67
C LYS A 68 -9.16 -6.47 2.31
N THR A 69 -8.56 -7.08 3.33
CA THR A 69 -7.45 -8.02 3.15
C THR A 69 -7.97 -9.38 2.69
N LYS A 70 -7.09 -10.22 2.13
CA LYS A 70 -7.44 -11.62 1.81
C LYS A 70 -7.90 -12.42 3.03
N ALA A 71 -7.40 -12.07 4.21
CA ALA A 71 -7.81 -12.65 5.48
C ALA A 71 -9.21 -12.18 5.95
N GLY A 72 -9.87 -11.29 5.20
CA GLY A 72 -11.20 -10.76 5.52
C GLY A 72 -11.20 -9.56 6.47
N VAL A 73 -10.03 -9.04 6.84
CA VAL A 73 -9.93 -7.86 7.72
C VAL A 73 -10.29 -6.61 6.91
N VAL A 74 -11.27 -5.86 7.38
CA VAL A 74 -11.67 -4.58 6.78
C VAL A 74 -11.16 -3.43 7.63
N GLY A 75 -10.51 -2.46 7.01
CA GLY A 75 -10.09 -1.24 7.68
C GLY A 75 -9.53 -0.21 6.70
N TRP A 76 -8.81 0.78 7.21
CA TRP A 76 -8.32 1.93 6.46
C TRP A 76 -6.82 1.91 6.28
N ILE A 77 -6.37 2.20 5.07
CA ILE A 77 -4.97 2.39 4.72
C ILE A 77 -4.81 3.77 4.07
N HIS A 78 -3.72 4.46 4.37
CA HIS A 78 -3.47 5.75 3.75
C HIS A 78 -3.12 5.56 2.27
N SER A 79 -3.65 6.42 1.41
CA SER A 79 -3.47 6.34 -0.05
C SER A 79 -2.00 6.35 -0.49
N THR A 80 -1.12 7.01 0.29
CA THR A 80 0.32 7.03 -0.01
C THR A 80 1.03 5.71 0.25
N ALA A 81 0.43 4.76 0.94
CA ALA A 81 1.02 3.43 1.18
C ALA A 81 0.66 2.41 0.10
N VAL A 82 -0.30 2.74 -0.78
CA VAL A 82 -0.83 1.84 -1.80
C VAL A 82 -0.74 2.47 -3.19
N GLU A 83 -0.80 1.61 -4.20
CA GLU A 83 -0.86 2.00 -5.60
C GLU A 83 -2.01 1.25 -6.27
N ALA A 84 -2.83 1.96 -7.04
CA ALA A 84 -3.91 1.35 -7.81
C ALA A 84 -3.31 0.60 -9.00
N ARG A 85 -3.52 -0.71 -9.06
CA ARG A 85 -3.10 -1.49 -10.23
C ARG A 85 -4.13 -1.31 -11.32
N LYS A 86 -3.88 -0.38 -12.25
CA LYS A 86 -4.62 -0.34 -13.53
C LYS A 86 -4.15 -1.51 -14.39
N VAL A 87 -4.88 -2.62 -14.32
CA VAL A 87 -4.63 -3.75 -15.22
C VAL A 87 -5.08 -3.34 -16.62
N ASN A 88 -4.13 -2.94 -17.47
CA ASN A 88 -4.44 -2.67 -18.87
C ASN A 88 -4.52 -4.02 -19.61
N LEU A 89 -5.72 -4.59 -19.69
CA LEU A 89 -5.98 -5.89 -20.31
C LEU A 89 -5.51 -5.95 -21.78
N LEU A 90 -5.44 -4.80 -22.45
CA LEU A 90 -4.96 -4.65 -23.83
C LEU A 90 -3.44 -4.77 -23.99
N ALA A 91 -2.68 -4.83 -22.89
CA ALA A 91 -1.22 -4.93 -22.91
C ALA A 91 -0.70 -6.36 -22.67
N MET A 92 -1.57 -7.36 -22.55
CA MET A 92 -1.18 -8.75 -22.24
C MET A 92 -0.28 -9.39 -23.33
N ASP A 93 -0.32 -8.91 -24.57
CA ASP A 93 0.50 -9.42 -25.68
C ASP A 93 1.91 -8.80 -25.75
N LYS A 94 2.18 -7.71 -25.02
CA LYS A 94 3.54 -7.18 -24.88
C LYS A 94 4.10 -7.68 -23.56
N THR A 95 5.00 -8.65 -23.69
CA THR A 95 5.92 -9.14 -22.66
C THR A 95 6.11 -8.10 -21.56
N MET A 96 5.60 -8.38 -20.36
CA MET A 96 5.78 -7.51 -19.20
C MET A 96 7.27 -7.27 -18.96
N LYS A 97 7.80 -6.16 -19.49
CA LYS A 97 9.01 -5.51 -18.99
C LYS A 97 8.65 -4.64 -17.78
N THR A 98 7.89 -5.18 -16.83
CA THR A 98 7.38 -4.42 -15.68
C THR A 98 8.36 -4.35 -14.51
N GLN A 99 9.62 -4.72 -14.74
CA GLN A 99 10.70 -4.46 -13.80
C GLN A 99 11.73 -3.59 -14.51
N ALA A 100 11.78 -2.32 -14.11
CA ALA A 100 12.86 -1.42 -14.50
C ALA A 100 14.20 -2.08 -14.13
N SER A 101 15.17 -2.00 -15.02
CA SER A 101 16.51 -2.54 -14.76
C SER A 101 17.11 -1.87 -13.51
N ALA A 102 18.01 -2.54 -12.80
CA ALA A 102 18.64 -1.97 -11.60
C ALA A 102 19.27 -0.59 -11.87
N GLY A 103 19.72 -0.32 -13.10
CA GLY A 103 20.21 0.98 -13.55
C GLY A 103 19.12 2.04 -13.75
N GLU A 104 17.96 1.69 -14.31
CA GLU A 104 16.81 2.60 -14.41
C GLU A 104 16.20 2.90 -13.03
N VAL A 105 16.13 1.90 -12.15
CA VAL A 105 15.71 2.08 -10.76
C VAL A 105 16.69 2.99 -10.02
N ALA A 106 18.00 2.82 -10.23
CA ALA A 106 19.02 3.70 -9.63
C ALA A 106 18.84 5.16 -10.07
N LEU A 107 18.61 5.38 -11.37
CA LEU A 107 18.45 6.73 -11.91
C LEU A 107 17.17 7.40 -11.37
N ALA A 108 16.08 6.65 -11.25
CA ALA A 108 14.82 7.11 -10.67
C ALA A 108 14.90 7.31 -9.13
N ALA A 109 15.68 6.48 -8.44
CA ALA A 109 15.90 6.54 -7.00
C ALA A 109 17.07 7.45 -6.60
N LYS A 110 17.52 8.39 -7.46
CA LYS A 110 18.65 9.31 -7.21
C LYS A 110 19.96 8.60 -6.79
N GLY A 111 20.17 7.36 -7.20
CA GLY A 111 21.35 6.55 -6.90
C GLY A 111 21.23 5.68 -5.64
N PHE A 112 20.09 5.68 -4.93
CA PHE A 112 19.93 4.86 -3.72
C PHE A 112 19.49 3.44 -4.09
N ASN A 113 20.46 2.53 -4.22
CA ASN A 113 20.22 1.10 -4.38
C ASN A 113 21.29 0.28 -3.63
N LYS A 114 21.04 -1.02 -3.48
CA LYS A 114 21.92 -1.94 -2.75
C LYS A 114 23.37 -1.93 -3.29
N GLN A 115 23.57 -1.83 -4.60
CA GLN A 115 24.91 -1.84 -5.21
C GLN A 115 25.70 -0.56 -4.89
N VAL A 116 25.03 0.59 -4.82
CA VAL A 116 25.65 1.87 -4.45
C VAL A 116 25.96 1.89 -2.96
N GLU A 117 25.07 1.39 -2.12
CA GLU A 117 25.32 1.24 -0.67
C GLU A 117 26.51 0.31 -0.40
N ASP A 118 26.58 -0.84 -1.08
CA ASP A 118 27.68 -1.80 -0.92
C ASP A 118 29.03 -1.16 -1.35
N LYS A 119 29.05 -0.39 -2.46
CA LYS A 119 30.24 0.37 -2.88
C LYS A 119 30.62 1.48 -1.90
N TYR A 120 29.63 2.22 -1.39
CA TYR A 120 29.87 3.31 -0.44
C TYR A 120 30.43 2.77 0.88
N ARG A 121 29.89 1.64 1.37
CA ARG A 121 30.39 0.95 2.56
C ARG A 121 31.84 0.48 2.40
N ALA A 122 32.20 -0.05 1.22
CA ALA A 122 33.56 -0.46 0.92
C ALA A 122 34.56 0.72 0.90
N GLY A 123 34.14 1.89 0.44
CA GLY A 123 34.99 3.10 0.35
C GLY A 123 35.02 3.96 1.61
N ASN A 124 34.10 3.76 2.56
CA ASN A 124 33.93 4.63 3.73
C ASN A 124 33.89 3.82 5.03
N ALA A 125 34.95 3.04 5.30
CA ALA A 125 35.03 2.18 6.49
C ALA A 125 35.00 2.95 7.83
N ALA A 126 35.27 4.26 7.82
CA ALA A 126 35.18 5.13 8.99
C ALA A 126 33.75 5.57 9.34
N ALA A 127 32.78 5.34 8.45
CA ALA A 127 31.38 5.68 8.71
C ALA A 127 30.71 4.62 9.60
N ASP A 128 29.90 5.06 10.55
CA ASP A 128 29.18 4.17 11.47
C ASP A 128 27.88 3.67 10.85
N PHE A 129 27.98 2.69 9.95
CA PHE A 129 26.82 2.04 9.36
C PHE A 129 25.99 1.28 10.39
N ALA A 130 26.61 0.82 11.48
CA ALA A 130 25.92 0.10 12.54
C ALA A 130 24.97 1.05 13.30
N ALA A 131 25.36 2.30 13.52
CA ALA A 131 24.48 3.33 14.07
C ALA A 131 23.30 3.65 13.14
N VAL A 132 23.52 3.69 11.82
CA VAL A 132 22.43 3.87 10.84
C VAL A 132 21.46 2.69 10.85
N ASP A 133 21.97 1.46 10.87
CA ASP A 133 21.17 0.24 10.94
C ASP A 133 20.43 0.13 12.29
N ALA A 134 21.03 0.62 13.37
CA ALA A 134 20.38 0.73 14.68
C ALA A 134 19.25 1.77 14.63
N LEU A 135 19.49 2.92 13.98
CA LEU A 135 18.48 3.97 13.80
C LEU A 135 17.28 3.48 12.97
N GLU A 136 17.49 2.70 11.90
CA GLU A 136 16.38 2.12 11.11
C GLU A 136 15.44 1.26 11.98
N LYS A 137 15.95 0.66 13.06
CA LYS A 137 15.17 -0.17 13.99
C LYS A 137 14.44 0.64 15.06
N VAL A 138 14.79 1.91 15.26
CA VAL A 138 14.10 2.77 16.23
C VAL A 138 12.78 3.22 15.63
N LEU A 139 11.69 2.59 16.04
CA LEU A 139 10.34 2.97 15.67
C LEU A 139 9.71 3.81 16.78
N PRO A 140 9.34 5.08 16.52
CA PRO A 140 8.60 5.87 17.49
C PRO A 140 7.28 5.19 17.87
N THR A 141 6.94 5.25 19.15
CA THR A 141 5.66 4.74 19.65
C THR A 141 4.50 5.60 19.16
N ALA A 142 3.29 5.05 19.16
CA ALA A 142 2.09 5.81 18.79
C ALA A 142 1.91 7.07 19.65
N ALA A 143 2.30 7.01 20.93
CA ALA A 143 2.22 8.14 21.86
C ALA A 143 3.22 9.25 21.51
N GLU A 144 4.47 8.90 21.17
CA GLU A 144 5.48 9.87 20.73
C GLU A 144 5.09 10.53 19.41
N ILE A 145 4.56 9.75 18.47
CA ILE A 145 4.04 10.27 17.20
C ILE A 145 2.88 11.23 17.45
N GLU A 146 1.95 10.88 18.34
CA GLU A 146 0.83 11.76 18.69
C GLU A 146 1.30 13.06 19.37
N ALA A 147 2.22 12.97 20.33
CA ALA A 147 2.80 14.15 20.98
C ALA A 147 3.50 15.08 19.97
N PHE A 148 4.29 14.50 19.06
CA PHE A 148 4.95 15.23 17.98
C PHE A 148 3.94 15.92 17.05
N MET A 149 2.87 15.23 16.64
CA MET A 149 1.83 15.81 15.80
C MET A 149 1.08 16.95 16.50
N LYS A 150 0.79 16.81 17.80
CA LYS A 150 0.17 17.88 18.61
C LYS A 150 1.06 19.11 18.72
N GLN A 151 2.33 18.90 19.06
CA GLN A 151 3.31 19.99 19.21
C GLN A 151 3.56 20.72 17.88
N GLY A 152 3.72 19.95 16.80
CA GLY A 152 3.95 20.50 15.46
C GLY A 152 2.71 21.04 14.77
N LYS A 153 1.51 20.90 15.37
CA LYS A 153 0.21 21.19 14.72
C LYS A 153 0.14 20.54 13.33
N LEU A 154 0.38 19.24 13.28
CA LEU A 154 0.43 18.46 12.05
C LEU A 154 -0.81 17.57 11.92
N GLY A 155 -1.19 17.25 10.68
CA GLY A 155 -2.31 16.35 10.38
C GLY A 155 -3.62 16.86 10.98
N GLU A 156 -4.26 16.03 11.82
CA GLU A 156 -5.54 16.36 12.47
C GLU A 156 -5.43 17.50 13.50
N TYR A 157 -4.22 17.80 13.98
CA TYR A 157 -3.95 18.86 14.95
C TYR A 157 -3.49 20.17 14.30
N GLY A 158 -3.24 20.14 12.99
CA GLY A 158 -2.99 21.32 12.18
C GLY A 158 -4.30 21.85 11.63
N GLY A 159 -4.73 23.02 12.09
CA GLY A 159 -5.98 23.63 11.66
C GLY A 159 -6.10 23.68 10.14
N ALA A 160 -7.27 23.26 9.63
CA ALA A 160 -7.65 23.38 8.23
C ALA A 160 -7.41 24.82 7.75
N ARG A 161 -6.61 24.96 6.70
CA ARG A 161 -6.69 26.11 5.80
C ARG A 161 -7.41 25.66 4.54
#